data_AF-A0A514JMA4-F1
#
_entry.id   AF-A0A514JMA4-F1
#
_cell.length_a   1.000
_cell.length_b   1.000
_cell.length_c   1.000
_cell.angle_alpha   90.00
_cell.angle_beta   90.00
_cell.angle_gamma   90.00
#
_symmetry.space_group_name_H-M   'P 1'
#
loop_
_entity.id
_entity.type
_entity.pdbx_description
1 polymer ?
#
loop_
_entity_poly.entity_id
_entity_poly.type
_entity_poly.pdbx_seq_one_letter_code
_entity_poly.pdbx_strand_id
1 'polypeptide(L)'
;MRAEDTGRAQGRDDRPRACPSTPCRSGASVLGVTTGVGRLAYLPMPVFVDSAFEARLEASGRPESRYRFTGPCVEGECAQWTGARCGVIDHVLDDPPGPERAGAAGTALPGPFLPSCSIRADCRWFAQRGAAACAACPSIVTDVGGSATYRSTRP
;
A
#
# COMPACT_ATOMS: atom_id res chain seq x y z
N MET A 1 -26.92 37.36 -23.82
CA MET A 1 -26.04 36.65 -24.78
C MET A 1 -24.66 36.60 -24.15
N ARG A 2 -24.03 35.50 -23.76
CA ARG A 2 -24.17 34.04 -23.96
C ARG A 2 -23.61 33.34 -22.69
N ALA A 3 -24.29 32.33 -22.15
CA ALA A 3 -23.89 30.89 -22.11
C ALA A 3 -22.49 30.66 -21.47
N GLU A 4 -22.37 30.21 -20.23
CA GLU A 4 -22.57 28.84 -19.67
C GLU A 4 -21.39 27.86 -19.89
N ASP A 5 -21.03 27.25 -18.76
CA ASP A 5 -20.60 25.85 -18.55
C ASP A 5 -19.13 25.42 -18.79
N THR A 6 -18.47 25.00 -17.70
CA THR A 6 -18.15 23.58 -17.39
C THR A 6 -16.81 23.47 -16.67
N GLY A 7 -16.80 22.85 -15.48
CA GLY A 7 -15.55 22.54 -14.78
C GLY A 7 -15.61 21.47 -13.69
N ARG A 8 -16.64 20.61 -13.73
CA ARG A 8 -16.74 19.27 -13.12
C ARG A 8 -16.28 19.08 -11.67
N ALA A 9 -17.28 18.99 -10.79
CA ALA A 9 -17.19 18.36 -9.47
C ALA A 9 -16.38 17.05 -9.52
N GLN A 10 -15.34 16.97 -8.69
CA GLN A 10 -14.64 15.73 -8.42
C GLN A 10 -15.62 14.77 -7.73
N GLY A 11 -16.17 13.84 -8.51
CA GLY A 11 -16.99 12.76 -7.96
C GLY A 11 -16.19 11.98 -6.94
N ARG A 12 -16.66 11.97 -5.70
CA ARG A 12 -16.19 11.06 -4.65
C ARG A 12 -16.46 9.65 -5.16
N ASP A 13 -15.42 8.92 -5.56
CA ASP A 13 -15.55 7.52 -5.95
C ASP A 13 -15.78 6.72 -4.66
N ASP A 14 -17.06 6.62 -4.26
CA ASP A 14 -17.56 5.90 -3.08
C ASP A 14 -17.46 4.37 -3.20
N ARG A 15 -16.76 3.85 -4.23
CA ARG A 15 -16.46 2.42 -4.30
C ARG A 15 -15.47 2.02 -3.20
N PRO A 16 -15.71 0.90 -2.49
CA PRO A 16 -14.79 0.39 -1.49
C PRO A 16 -13.39 0.24 -2.07
N ARG A 17 -12.39 0.83 -1.42
CA ARG A 17 -10.99 0.76 -1.87
C ARG A 17 -10.26 -0.38 -1.18
N ALA A 18 -9.35 -1.03 -1.90
CA ALA A 18 -8.41 -1.97 -1.34
C ALA A 18 -7.22 -1.23 -0.71
N CYS A 19 -6.90 -1.55 0.54
CA CYS A 19 -5.66 -1.19 1.18
C CYS A 19 -4.54 -2.13 0.71
N PRO A 20 -3.40 -1.63 0.21
CA PRO A 20 -2.23 -2.46 -0.10
C PRO A 20 -1.39 -2.80 1.14
N SER A 21 -1.86 -2.46 2.34
CA SER A 21 -1.08 -2.58 3.59
C SER A 21 -1.99 -2.92 4.77
N THR A 22 -2.99 -3.75 4.51
CA THR A 22 -3.81 -4.34 5.57
C THR A 22 -2.94 -5.28 6.42
N PRO A 23 -3.16 -5.36 7.75
CA PRO A 23 -2.49 -6.35 8.60
C PRO A 23 -2.87 -7.79 8.23
N CYS A 24 -2.05 -8.76 8.63
CA CYS A 24 -2.38 -10.17 8.55
C CYS A 24 -3.59 -10.48 9.45
N ARG A 25 -4.74 -10.70 8.82
CA ARG A 25 -6.02 -10.99 9.47
C ARG A 25 -6.86 -11.89 8.58
N SER A 26 -7.70 -12.73 9.18
CA SER A 26 -8.76 -13.44 8.48
C SER A 26 -9.61 -12.47 7.65
N GLY A 27 -9.85 -12.80 6.38
CA GLY A 27 -10.51 -11.90 5.42
C GLY A 27 -9.55 -11.08 4.54
N ALA A 28 -8.26 -11.04 4.87
CA ALA A 28 -7.25 -10.45 4.01
C ALA A 28 -6.84 -11.40 2.88
N SER A 29 -6.03 -10.90 1.94
CA SER A 29 -5.37 -11.70 0.92
C SER A 29 -3.89 -11.33 0.83
N VAL A 30 -3.03 -12.30 0.54
CA VAL A 30 -1.61 -12.05 0.26
C VAL A 30 -1.50 -11.37 -1.11
N LEU A 31 -0.95 -10.17 -1.12
CA LEU A 31 -0.66 -9.39 -2.32
C LEU A 31 0.71 -9.76 -2.92
N GLY A 32 1.67 -10.12 -2.06
CA GLY A 32 3.03 -10.41 -2.49
C GLY A 32 3.93 -10.89 -1.36
N VAL A 33 5.14 -11.30 -1.74
CA VAL A 33 6.20 -11.77 -0.85
C VAL A 33 7.33 -10.76 -0.86
N THR A 34 7.86 -10.43 0.32
CA THR A 34 9.04 -9.58 0.47
C THR A 34 10.28 -10.42 0.14
N THR A 35 11.02 -10.01 -0.88
CA THR A 35 12.27 -10.63 -1.30
C THR A 35 13.42 -10.32 -0.32
N GLY A 36 14.52 -11.08 -0.39
CA GLY A 36 15.69 -10.85 0.47
C GLY A 36 16.35 -9.46 0.30
N VAL A 37 16.04 -8.75 -0.80
CA VAL A 37 16.46 -7.36 -1.05
C VAL A 37 15.40 -6.34 -0.60
N GLY A 38 14.44 -6.72 0.25
CA GLY A 38 13.44 -5.81 0.81
C GLY A 38 12.41 -5.28 -0.18
N ARG A 39 12.33 -5.86 -1.40
CA ARG A 39 11.33 -5.49 -2.41
C ARG A 39 10.17 -6.47 -2.44
N LEU A 40 8.97 -5.99 -2.75
CA LEU A 40 7.81 -6.82 -2.95
C LEU A 40 7.79 -7.50 -4.33
N ALA A 41 7.69 -8.82 -4.34
CA ALA A 41 7.29 -9.61 -5.50
C ALA A 41 5.78 -9.89 -5.42
N TYR A 42 5.02 -9.42 -6.41
CA TYR A 42 3.56 -9.59 -6.44
C TYR A 42 3.17 -11.03 -6.78
N LEU A 43 2.11 -11.51 -6.15
CA LEU A 43 1.47 -12.76 -6.54
C LEU A 43 0.51 -12.51 -7.71
N PRO A 44 0.51 -13.38 -8.74
CA PRO A 44 -0.41 -13.26 -9.87
C PRO A 44 -1.86 -13.59 -9.48
N MET A 45 -2.04 -14.45 -8.47
CA MET A 45 -3.34 -14.90 -7.97
C MET A 45 -3.50 -14.54 -6.49
N PRO A 46 -4.70 -14.11 -6.06
CA PRO A 46 -4.97 -13.87 -4.65
C PRO A 46 -4.84 -15.15 -3.83
N VAL A 47 -4.12 -15.09 -2.72
CA VAL A 47 -4.11 -16.15 -1.70
C VAL A 47 -4.87 -15.62 -0.49
N PHE A 48 -6.06 -16.16 -0.26
CA PHE A 48 -6.92 -15.71 0.85
C PHE A 48 -6.35 -16.15 2.20
N VAL A 49 -6.46 -15.28 3.20
CA VAL A 49 -6.08 -15.56 4.58
C VAL A 49 -7.33 -15.94 5.35
N ASP A 50 -7.48 -17.23 5.65
CA ASP A 50 -8.45 -17.72 6.61
C ASP A 50 -7.85 -17.74 8.03
N SER A 51 -8.67 -18.06 9.04
CA SER A 51 -8.24 -18.08 10.44
C SER A 51 -7.15 -19.10 10.74
N ALA A 52 -7.16 -20.25 10.07
CA ALA A 52 -6.14 -21.28 10.24
C ALA A 52 -4.81 -20.84 9.64
N PHE A 53 -4.84 -20.15 8.51
CA PHE A 53 -3.66 -19.61 7.86
C PHE A 53 -3.08 -18.42 8.62
N GLU A 54 -3.93 -17.49 9.09
CA GLU A 54 -3.53 -16.42 10.00
C GLU A 54 -2.76 -16.96 11.21
N ALA A 55 -3.34 -17.94 11.92
CA ALA A 55 -2.71 -18.54 13.09
C ALA A 55 -1.34 -19.16 12.78
N ARG A 56 -1.16 -19.79 11.61
CA ARG A 56 0.13 -20.35 11.17
C ARG A 56 1.16 -19.27 10.84
N LEU A 57 0.73 -18.18 10.21
CA LEU A 57 1.60 -17.06 9.86
C LEU A 57 2.12 -16.36 11.12
N GLU A 58 1.24 -16.12 12.09
CA GLU A 58 1.58 -15.53 13.40
C GLU A 58 2.49 -16.45 14.21
N ALA A 59 2.20 -17.76 14.26
CA ALA A 59 3.05 -18.72 14.96
C ALA A 59 4.48 -18.84 14.38
N SER A 60 4.68 -18.43 13.13
CA SER A 60 5.98 -18.47 12.45
C SER A 60 6.72 -17.14 12.47
N GLY A 61 6.34 -16.22 13.36
CA GLY A 61 6.97 -14.92 13.55
C GLY A 61 6.11 -13.80 12.97
N ARG A 62 6.73 -12.75 12.44
CA ARG A 62 6.02 -11.56 11.92
C ARG A 62 5.55 -11.80 10.48
N PRO A 63 4.25 -11.85 10.20
CA PRO A 63 3.77 -12.06 8.83
C PRO A 63 4.21 -10.94 7.88
N GLU A 64 4.08 -9.69 8.32
CA GLU A 64 4.32 -8.49 7.50
C GLU A 64 5.81 -8.25 7.16
N SER A 65 6.73 -8.93 7.85
CA SER A 65 8.15 -8.90 7.46
C SER A 65 8.45 -9.79 6.25
N ARG A 66 7.53 -10.70 5.90
CA ARG A 66 7.69 -11.70 4.82
C ARG A 66 6.66 -11.53 3.71
N TYR A 67 5.48 -11.04 4.06
CA TYR A 67 4.34 -10.94 3.14
C TYR A 67 3.76 -9.54 3.20
N ARG A 68 3.18 -9.10 2.08
CA ARG A 68 2.25 -7.97 2.07
C ARG A 68 0.85 -8.48 1.89
N PHE A 69 -0.06 -7.96 2.69
CA PHE A 69 -1.48 -8.28 2.61
C PHE A 69 -2.28 -7.11 2.05
N THR A 70 -3.43 -7.44 1.48
CA THR A 70 -4.44 -6.51 1.03
C THR A 70 -5.80 -6.88 1.61
N GLY A 71 -6.63 -5.86 1.82
CA GLY A 71 -7.99 -5.99 2.34
C GLY A 71 -8.73 -4.65 2.21
N PRO A 72 -9.94 -4.52 2.77
CA PRO A 72 -10.68 -3.27 2.75
C PRO A 72 -9.91 -2.11 3.38
N CYS A 73 -9.92 -0.95 2.73
CA CYS A 73 -9.38 0.28 3.30
C CYS A 73 -10.38 0.87 4.28
N VAL A 74 -10.05 0.82 5.56
CA VAL A 74 -10.90 1.30 6.68
C VAL A 74 -10.83 2.82 6.90
N GLU A 75 -10.15 3.55 6.00
CA GLU A 75 -10.06 5.02 6.00
C GLU A 75 -9.78 5.61 7.40
N GLY A 76 -10.74 6.34 7.97
CA GLY A 76 -10.62 7.03 9.25
C GLY A 76 -10.32 6.14 10.46
N GLU A 77 -10.55 4.82 10.35
CA GLU A 77 -10.19 3.86 11.41
C GLU A 77 -8.73 3.37 11.29
N CYS A 78 -8.01 3.81 10.25
CA CYS A 78 -6.61 3.49 10.07
C CYS A 78 -5.73 4.56 10.74
N ALA A 79 -4.76 4.13 11.55
CA ALA A 79 -3.77 5.03 12.13
C ALA A 79 -2.96 5.83 11.09
N GLN A 80 -2.94 5.39 9.82
CA GLN A 80 -2.23 6.05 8.73
C GLN A 80 -3.07 7.07 7.96
N TRP A 81 -4.32 7.27 8.36
CA TRP A 81 -5.23 8.20 7.71
C TRP A 81 -4.98 9.62 8.18
N THR A 82 -4.89 10.56 7.24
CA THR A 82 -4.63 11.98 7.52
C THR A 82 -5.90 12.83 7.54
N GLY A 83 -7.07 12.20 7.69
CA GLY A 83 -8.39 12.84 7.67
C GLY A 83 -9.10 12.73 6.31
N ALA A 84 -8.36 12.70 5.20
CA ALA A 84 -8.94 12.59 3.86
C ALA A 84 -8.29 11.54 2.95
N ARG A 85 -7.09 11.07 3.30
CA ARG A 85 -6.28 10.16 2.47
C ARG A 85 -5.28 9.37 3.31
N CYS A 86 -4.70 8.33 2.74
CA CYS A 86 -3.63 7.57 3.36
C CYS A 86 -2.31 8.37 3.30
N GLY A 87 -1.70 8.65 4.45
CA GLY A 87 -0.48 9.44 4.58
C GLY A 87 0.81 8.72 4.19
N VAL A 88 0.82 7.37 4.21
CA VAL A 88 2.02 6.58 3.89
C VAL A 88 2.54 6.89 2.49
N ILE A 89 1.67 6.81 1.48
CA ILE A 89 2.10 7.00 0.10
C ILE A 89 2.43 8.46 -0.21
N ASP A 90 1.85 9.39 0.53
CA ASP A 90 2.17 10.80 0.38
C ASP A 90 3.57 11.08 0.92
N HIS A 91 3.86 10.62 2.13
CA HIS A 91 5.19 10.75 2.72
C HIS A 91 6.28 10.12 1.83
N VAL A 92 6.06 8.90 1.33
CA VAL A 92 7.04 8.22 0.48
C VAL A 92 7.35 8.98 -0.82
N LEU A 93 6.36 9.69 -1.38
CA LEU A 93 6.53 10.43 -2.63
C LEU A 93 7.01 11.87 -2.40
N ASP A 94 6.60 12.51 -1.31
CA ASP A 94 6.95 13.91 -1.00
C ASP A 94 8.30 14.02 -0.27
N ASP A 95 8.71 12.97 0.46
CA ASP A 95 9.98 12.89 1.20
C ASP A 95 10.69 11.56 0.89
N PRO A 96 11.23 11.40 -0.33
CA PRO A 96 11.85 10.15 -0.75
C PRO A 96 13.08 9.86 0.15
N PRO A 97 13.25 8.62 0.62
CA PRO A 97 14.36 8.29 1.50
C PRO A 97 15.70 8.56 0.80
N GLY A 98 16.65 9.15 1.54
CA GLY A 98 17.98 9.51 1.04
C GLY A 98 18.77 8.32 0.44
N PRO A 99 19.87 8.60 -0.28
CA PRO A 99 20.61 7.61 -1.09
C PRO A 99 21.10 6.40 -0.30
N GLU A 100 21.33 6.56 1.01
CA GLU A 100 21.73 5.49 1.94
C GLU A 100 20.65 4.44 2.22
N ARG A 101 19.37 4.76 2.06
CA ARG A 101 18.25 3.80 2.15
C ARG A 101 17.85 3.25 0.79
N ALA A 102 18.18 3.97 -0.29
CA ALA A 102 18.02 3.49 -1.67
C ALA A 102 18.95 2.31 -2.00
N GLY A 103 20.06 2.14 -1.28
CA GLY A 103 21.02 1.04 -1.48
C GLY A 103 20.50 -0.36 -1.14
N ALA A 104 19.45 -0.47 -0.33
CA ALA A 104 18.75 -1.75 -0.06
C ALA A 104 17.41 -1.83 -0.80
N ALA A 105 16.70 -0.71 -0.92
CA ALA A 105 15.44 -0.61 -1.64
C ALA A 105 15.62 0.32 -2.84
N GLY A 106 16.25 -0.19 -3.91
CA GLY A 106 16.54 0.58 -5.12
C GLY A 106 15.33 1.41 -5.59
N THR A 107 15.41 2.73 -5.46
CA THR A 107 14.57 3.69 -6.20
C THR A 107 14.98 3.75 -7.68
N ALA A 108 15.43 2.62 -8.23
CA ALA A 108 15.34 2.39 -9.65
C ALA A 108 13.86 2.49 -9.98
N LEU A 109 13.48 3.63 -10.58
CA LEU A 109 12.27 3.72 -11.38
C LEU A 109 12.26 2.41 -12.20
N PRO A 110 11.25 1.53 -12.02
CA PRO A 110 11.12 0.43 -12.95
C PRO A 110 11.09 1.04 -14.35
N GLY A 111 11.54 0.30 -15.37
CA GLY A 111 11.39 0.74 -16.76
C GLY A 111 9.94 1.14 -17.08
N PRO A 112 9.57 1.44 -18.33
CA PRO A 112 8.25 1.99 -18.67
C PRO A 112 7.01 1.17 -18.21
N PHE A 113 7.19 0.01 -17.57
CA PHE A 113 6.17 -0.90 -17.11
C PHE A 113 5.99 -0.88 -15.58
N LEU A 114 4.76 -0.61 -15.15
CA LEU A 114 4.32 -0.79 -13.77
C LEU A 114 4.25 -2.28 -13.41
N PRO A 115 4.44 -2.66 -12.12
CA PRO A 115 4.33 -4.06 -11.70
C PRO A 115 2.94 -4.63 -11.99
N SER A 116 2.79 -5.94 -12.21
CA SER A 116 1.46 -6.55 -12.26
C SER A 116 0.87 -6.61 -10.85
N CYS A 117 -0.16 -5.80 -10.55
CA CYS A 117 -0.75 -5.67 -9.23
C CYS A 117 -2.25 -5.95 -9.32
N SER A 118 -2.71 -7.01 -8.67
CA SER A 118 -4.09 -7.53 -8.75
C SER A 118 -5.14 -6.56 -8.21
N ILE A 119 -4.76 -5.65 -7.32
CA ILE A 119 -5.67 -4.67 -6.72
C ILE A 119 -5.62 -3.28 -7.38
N ARG A 120 -4.84 -3.08 -8.45
CA ARG A 120 -4.57 -1.73 -9.00
C ARG A 120 -5.85 -0.92 -9.25
N ALA A 121 -6.87 -1.55 -9.82
CA ALA A 121 -8.14 -0.88 -10.16
C ALA A 121 -8.82 -0.25 -8.93
N ASP A 122 -8.72 -0.89 -7.78
CA ASP A 122 -9.42 -0.50 -6.55
C ASP A 122 -8.46 -0.04 -5.43
N CYS A 123 -7.16 0.04 -5.71
CA CYS A 123 -6.13 0.35 -4.72
C CYS A 123 -6.21 1.80 -4.24
N ARG A 124 -6.23 2.00 -2.90
CA ARG A 124 -6.22 3.31 -2.25
C ARG A 124 -5.04 4.18 -2.69
N TRP A 125 -3.83 3.62 -2.71
CA TRP A 125 -2.62 4.37 -3.09
C TRP A 125 -2.63 4.77 -4.57
N PHE A 126 -3.09 3.88 -5.45
CA PHE A 126 -3.22 4.20 -6.87
C PHE A 126 -4.30 5.26 -7.10
N ALA A 127 -5.46 5.16 -6.44
CA ALA A 127 -6.50 6.17 -6.53
C ALA A 127 -6.03 7.57 -6.09
N GLN A 128 -5.13 7.63 -5.09
CA GLN A 128 -4.60 8.89 -4.57
C GLN A 128 -3.49 9.51 -5.43
N ARG A 129 -2.59 8.69 -5.97
CA ARG A 129 -1.29 9.14 -6.52
C ARG A 129 -0.92 8.48 -7.85
N GLY A 130 -1.83 7.69 -8.42
CA GLY A 130 -1.69 7.07 -9.73
C GLY A 130 -0.46 6.18 -9.89
N ALA A 131 0.15 6.24 -11.07
CA ALA A 131 1.30 5.43 -11.44
C ALA A 131 2.52 5.65 -10.52
N ALA A 132 2.72 6.87 -10.01
CA ALA A 132 3.83 7.17 -9.09
C ALA A 132 3.74 6.32 -7.81
N ALA A 133 2.53 6.14 -7.27
CA ALA A 133 2.34 5.24 -6.14
C ALA A 133 2.65 3.78 -6.49
N CYS A 134 2.23 3.31 -7.67
CA CYS A 134 2.55 1.96 -8.11
C CYS A 134 4.05 1.72 -8.31
N ALA A 135 4.80 2.73 -8.74
CA ALA A 135 6.25 2.65 -8.90
C ALA A 135 6.98 2.55 -7.55
N ALA A 136 6.53 3.32 -6.55
CA ALA A 136 7.12 3.32 -5.21
C ALA A 136 6.66 2.13 -4.34
N CYS A 137 5.43 1.64 -4.54
CA CYS A 137 4.80 0.59 -3.73
C CYS A 137 5.71 -0.62 -3.41
N PRO A 138 6.47 -1.21 -4.37
CA PRO A 138 7.28 -2.39 -4.10
C PRO A 138 8.45 -2.16 -3.14
N SER A 139 8.88 -0.91 -2.96
CA SER A 139 10.01 -0.54 -2.09
C SER A 139 9.58 -0.19 -0.66
N ILE A 140 8.28 -0.04 -0.41
CA ILE A 140 7.75 0.22 0.93
C ILE A 140 7.81 -1.09 1.71
N VAL A 141 8.27 -1.08 2.96
CA VAL A 141 8.18 -2.22 3.88
C VAL A 141 7.00 -1.99 4.82
N THR A 142 6.14 -2.99 4.97
CA THR A 142 4.90 -2.92 5.79
C THR A 142 5.03 -3.65 7.12
N ASP A 143 6.25 -4.03 7.52
CA ASP A 143 6.53 -4.66 8.81
C ASP A 143 6.14 -3.74 9.97
N VAL A 144 5.14 -4.18 10.75
CA VAL A 144 4.63 -3.48 11.93
C VAL A 144 5.56 -3.57 13.14
N GLY A 145 6.67 -4.31 13.05
CA GLY A 145 7.66 -4.49 14.12
C GLY A 145 9.05 -3.89 13.87
N GLY A 146 9.25 -3.15 12.77
CA GLY A 146 10.49 -2.42 12.54
C GLY A 146 10.65 -1.24 13.51
N SER A 147 11.89 -0.88 13.85
CA SER A 147 12.19 0.33 14.66
C SER A 147 11.71 1.64 14.02
N ALA A 148 11.29 1.59 12.75
CA ALA A 148 10.61 2.65 12.03
C ALA A 148 9.15 2.28 11.76
N THR A 149 8.36 2.00 12.80
CA THR A 149 6.91 2.05 12.67
C THR A 149 6.52 3.51 12.51
N TYR A 150 6.04 3.90 11.32
CA TYR A 150 5.40 5.20 11.14
C TYR A 150 4.15 5.20 12.03
N ARG A 151 4.27 5.72 13.24
CA ARG A 151 3.14 6.23 14.00
C ARG A 151 2.81 7.56 13.35
N SER A 152 1.58 7.70 12.86
CA SER A 152 0.98 9.01 12.68
C SER A 152 0.83 9.62 14.08
N THR A 153 1.91 10.18 14.62
CA THR A 153 1.84 10.96 15.84
C THR A 153 1.29 12.32 15.45
N ARG A 154 0.05 12.60 15.83
CA ARG A 154 -0.30 13.94 16.31
C ARG A 154 -1.18 13.84 17.55
N PRO A 155 -1.01 14.79 18.51
CA PRO A 155 -1.89 14.92 19.67
C PRO A 155 -3.33 15.25 19.28
#